data_AF-M0NHZ2-F1
#
_entry.id   AF-M0NHZ2-F1
#
_cell.length_a   1.000
_cell.length_b   1.000
_cell.length_c   1.000
_cell.angle_alpha   90.00
_cell.angle_beta   90.00
_cell.angle_gamma   90.00
#
_symmetry.space_group_name_H-M   'P 1'
#
loop_
_entity.id
_entity.type
_entity.pdbx_description
1 polymer ?
#
loop_
_entity_poly.entity_id
_entity_poly.type
_entity_poly.pdbx_seq_one_letter_code
_entity_poly.pdbx_strand_id
1 'polypeptide(L)'
;MRVVDGDTMEVEFPNGEVDTVRLLGVDTPETSAESTSPDEFEGIPDTDEGRAHLRAWGLEASTFAESELAGEEVTVVTGGDRRGSYGRLLAVLYVDGEDFNERLLTEGYARLYDTEFAKRDAYAAAEADARERGAGLWAFDESDYPTEASEVDDGDLPPLPDDGDYDCGDFDTRAEANAVLDRSPDDPHNLDADGDGEACESIPEFGVTPAALPVSP
;
A
#
# COMPACT_ATOMS: atom_id res chain seq x y z
N MET A 1 -12.26 8.85 -14.61
CA MET A 1 -11.54 7.61 -14.30
C MET A 1 -11.93 7.15 -12.90
N ARG A 2 -11.90 5.84 -12.62
CA ARG A 2 -11.97 5.28 -11.27
C ARG A 2 -10.69 4.52 -10.98
N VAL A 3 -10.12 4.71 -9.79
CA VAL A 3 -8.98 3.93 -9.30
C VAL A 3 -9.50 2.65 -8.64
N VAL A 4 -8.86 1.52 -8.91
CA VAL A 4 -9.18 0.22 -8.28
C VAL A 4 -8.15 -0.07 -7.18
N ASP A 5 -6.88 0.10 -7.52
CA ASP A 5 -5.70 0.05 -6.64
C ASP A 5 -4.57 0.91 -7.25
N GLY A 6 -3.40 0.94 -6.62
CA GLY A 6 -2.29 1.81 -7.02
C GLY A 6 -1.78 1.65 -8.46
N ASP A 7 -2.03 0.52 -9.13
CA ASP A 7 -1.60 0.27 -10.51
C ASP A 7 -2.71 -0.24 -11.46
N THR A 8 -3.95 -0.28 -10.98
CA THR A 8 -5.11 -0.73 -11.75
C THR A 8 -6.23 0.30 -11.73
N MET A 9 -6.68 0.69 -12.92
CA MET A 9 -7.66 1.76 -13.14
C MET A 9 -8.82 1.29 -14.02
N GLU A 10 -10.02 1.81 -13.80
CA GLU A 10 -11.13 1.75 -14.76
C GLU A 10 -11.24 3.06 -15.55
N VAL A 11 -11.09 2.96 -16.87
CA VAL A 11 -11.04 4.11 -17.77
C VAL A 11 -12.25 4.08 -18.71
N GLU A 12 -13.01 5.17 -18.72
CA GLU A 12 -14.07 5.40 -19.70
C GLU A 12 -13.50 6.11 -20.93
N PHE A 13 -13.67 5.50 -22.11
CA PHE A 13 -13.23 6.04 -23.39
C PHE A 13 -14.31 6.94 -24.02
N PRO A 14 -13.96 7.79 -25.01
CA PRO A 14 -14.92 8.70 -25.66
C PRO A 14 -16.11 8.01 -26.36
N ASN A 15 -16.01 6.71 -26.64
CA ASN A 15 -17.11 5.90 -27.20
C ASN A 15 -18.09 5.38 -26.12
N GLY A 16 -17.86 5.70 -24.84
CA GLY A 16 -18.63 5.23 -23.69
C GLY A 16 -18.27 3.81 -23.22
N GLU A 17 -17.21 3.21 -23.76
CA GLU A 17 -16.69 1.92 -23.29
C GLU A 17 -15.85 2.13 -22.03
N VAL A 18 -16.03 1.27 -21.04
CA VAL A 18 -15.19 1.23 -19.83
C VAL A 18 -14.29 0.00 -19.93
N ASP A 19 -12.99 0.18 -19.70
CA ASP A 19 -12.01 -0.90 -19.70
C ASP A 19 -11.13 -0.83 -18.45
N THR A 20 -10.65 -1.99 -18.01
CA THR A 20 -9.70 -2.10 -16.91
C THR A 20 -8.27 -2.00 -17.47
N VAL A 21 -7.53 -1.01 -17.00
CA VAL A 21 -6.16 -0.72 -17.36
C VAL A 21 -5.24 -1.15 -16.22
N ARG A 22 -4.26 -2.01 -16.52
CA ARG A 22 -3.13 -2.30 -15.63
C ARG A 22 -1.93 -1.50 -16.14
N LEU A 23 -1.32 -0.75 -15.24
CA LEU A 23 -0.17 0.07 -15.57
C LEU A 23 1.00 -0.81 -16.02
N LEU A 24 1.56 -0.47 -17.18
CA LEU A 24 2.68 -1.21 -17.77
C LEU A 24 3.99 -0.84 -17.06
N GLY A 25 4.75 -1.87 -16.69
CA GLY A 25 6.11 -1.71 -16.15
C GLY A 25 6.19 -1.34 -14.68
N VAL A 26 5.06 -1.26 -13.97
CA VAL A 26 5.01 -0.95 -12.55
C VAL A 26 4.13 -1.95 -11.81
N ASP A 27 4.43 -2.14 -10.55
CA ASP A 27 3.70 -3.00 -9.63
C ASP A 27 3.68 -2.35 -8.26
N THR A 28 2.49 -2.05 -7.75
CA THR A 28 2.32 -1.52 -6.39
C THR A 28 2.16 -2.66 -5.41
N PRO A 29 2.57 -2.50 -4.13
CA PRO A 29 2.26 -3.49 -3.11
C PRO A 29 0.76 -3.78 -3.06
N GLU A 30 0.42 -5.06 -2.89
CA GLU A 30 -0.97 -5.46 -2.70
C GLU A 30 -1.48 -4.94 -1.34
N THR A 31 -2.73 -4.51 -1.29
CA THR A 31 -3.33 -3.94 -0.06
C THR A 31 -3.81 -4.99 0.95
N SER A 32 -3.70 -6.28 0.61
CA SER A 32 -4.07 -7.39 1.48
C SER A 32 -2.85 -8.18 1.94
N ALA A 33 -2.80 -8.51 3.24
CA ALA A 33 -1.69 -9.25 3.83
C ALA A 33 -1.49 -10.63 3.19
N GLU A 34 -2.59 -11.27 2.76
CA GLU A 34 -2.57 -12.61 2.14
C GLU A 34 -2.03 -12.61 0.70
N SER A 35 -2.07 -11.48 -0.02
CA SER A 35 -1.58 -11.35 -1.40
C SER A 35 -0.23 -10.63 -1.51
N THR A 36 0.26 -10.03 -0.43
CA THR A 36 1.56 -9.35 -0.39
C THR A 36 2.70 -10.38 -0.46
N SER A 37 3.61 -10.21 -1.42
CA SER A 37 4.79 -11.07 -1.60
C SER A 37 6.07 -10.24 -1.39
N PRO A 38 6.61 -10.16 -0.16
CA PRO A 38 7.77 -9.30 0.13
C PRO A 38 9.03 -9.63 -0.68
N ASP A 39 9.18 -10.89 -1.09
CA ASP A 39 10.28 -11.37 -1.94
C ASP A 39 10.33 -10.69 -3.32
N GLU A 40 9.26 -10.01 -3.70
CA GLU A 40 9.18 -9.21 -4.92
C GLU A 40 9.74 -7.79 -4.78
N PHE A 41 9.98 -7.32 -3.56
CA PHE A 41 10.42 -5.96 -3.24
C PHE A 41 11.81 -5.97 -2.59
N GLU A 42 12.80 -5.46 -3.30
CA GLU A 42 14.19 -5.56 -2.86
C GLU A 42 14.48 -4.72 -1.60
N GLY A 43 15.01 -5.37 -0.57
CA GLY A 43 15.38 -4.72 0.69
C GLY A 43 14.30 -4.81 1.77
N ILE A 44 13.12 -5.34 1.44
CA ILE A 44 12.05 -5.59 2.40
C ILE A 44 12.08 -7.08 2.77
N PRO A 45 12.21 -7.42 4.07
CA PRO A 45 12.27 -8.81 4.50
C PRO A 45 10.90 -9.50 4.38
N ASP A 46 10.92 -10.82 4.15
CA ASP A 46 9.72 -11.66 4.30
C ASP A 46 9.49 -11.97 5.78
N THR A 47 9.16 -10.91 6.51
CA THR A 47 8.73 -10.92 7.91
C THR A 47 7.42 -10.17 8.01
N ASP A 48 6.79 -10.22 9.17
CA ASP A 48 5.50 -9.56 9.34
C ASP A 48 5.62 -8.03 9.27
N GLU A 49 6.73 -7.45 9.73
CA GLU A 49 7.04 -6.02 9.60
C GLU A 49 7.19 -5.62 8.12
N GLY A 50 7.86 -6.45 7.32
CA GLY A 50 7.96 -6.21 5.88
C GLY A 50 6.61 -6.29 5.16
N ARG A 51 5.74 -7.23 5.57
CA ARG A 51 4.36 -7.36 5.04
C ARG A 51 3.50 -6.17 5.46
N ALA A 52 3.61 -5.73 6.70
CA ALA A 52 2.95 -4.55 7.24
C ALA A 52 3.37 -3.28 6.49
N HIS A 53 4.67 -3.08 6.29
CA HIS A 53 5.22 -1.97 5.52
C HIS A 53 4.66 -1.93 4.10
N LEU A 54 4.69 -3.07 3.40
CA LEU A 54 4.17 -3.17 2.04
C LEU A 54 2.68 -2.91 1.97
N ARG A 55 1.88 -3.44 2.89
CA ARG A 55 0.44 -3.17 2.94
C ARG A 55 0.15 -1.68 3.08
N ALA A 56 0.85 -1.02 4.00
CA ALA A 56 0.71 0.41 4.23
C ALA A 56 1.06 1.22 2.96
N TRP A 57 2.18 0.88 2.31
CA TRP A 57 2.56 1.51 1.04
C TRP A 57 1.64 1.17 -0.14
N GLY A 58 0.96 0.02 -0.12
CA GLY A 58 -0.09 -0.31 -1.10
C GLY A 58 -1.32 0.61 -0.94
N LEU A 59 -1.68 0.96 0.31
CA LEU A 59 -2.74 1.93 0.58
C LEU A 59 -2.30 3.34 0.15
N GLU A 60 -1.09 3.77 0.50
CA GLU A 60 -0.53 5.05 0.08
C GLU A 60 -0.45 5.17 -1.45
N ALA A 61 -0.04 4.11 -2.15
CA ALA A 61 -0.02 4.07 -3.62
C ALA A 61 -1.43 4.23 -4.21
N SER A 62 -2.43 3.61 -3.58
CA SER A 62 -3.84 3.74 -3.99
C SER A 62 -4.35 5.17 -3.76
N THR A 63 -4.04 5.77 -2.60
CA THR A 63 -4.39 7.17 -2.28
C THR A 63 -3.71 8.15 -3.22
N PHE A 64 -2.43 7.95 -3.53
CA PHE A 64 -1.69 8.77 -4.50
C PHE A 64 -2.29 8.64 -5.90
N ALA A 65 -2.61 7.43 -6.35
CA ALA A 65 -3.28 7.26 -7.63
C ALA A 65 -4.66 7.92 -7.66
N GLU A 66 -5.44 7.83 -6.59
CA GLU A 66 -6.71 8.55 -6.47
C GLU A 66 -6.53 10.06 -6.54
N SER A 67 -5.57 10.64 -5.82
CA SER A 67 -5.36 12.09 -5.82
C SER A 67 -4.90 12.62 -7.19
N GLU A 68 -4.12 11.84 -7.94
CA GLU A 68 -3.56 12.25 -9.22
C GLU A 68 -4.47 11.96 -10.42
N LEU A 69 -5.38 11.00 -10.32
CA LEU A 69 -6.16 10.50 -11.47
C LEU A 69 -7.67 10.68 -11.33
N ALA A 70 -8.20 10.86 -10.12
CA ALA A 70 -9.65 10.95 -9.92
C ALA A 70 -10.21 12.22 -10.57
N GLY A 71 -11.08 12.02 -11.56
CA GLY A 71 -11.72 13.12 -12.29
C GLY A 71 -10.87 13.72 -13.42
N GLU A 72 -9.63 13.28 -13.59
CA GLU A 72 -8.71 13.79 -14.61
C GLU A 72 -8.91 13.14 -15.99
N GLU A 73 -8.56 13.89 -17.04
CA GLU A 73 -8.43 13.37 -18.39
C GLU A 73 -7.00 12.86 -18.62
N VAL A 74 -6.86 11.59 -19.01
CA VAL A 74 -5.55 10.98 -19.25
C VAL A 74 -5.34 10.60 -20.70
N THR A 75 -4.08 10.57 -21.12
CA THR A 75 -3.69 9.90 -22.36
C THR A 75 -3.25 8.48 -22.06
N VAL A 76 -3.96 7.51 -22.62
CA VAL A 76 -3.65 6.08 -22.50
C VAL A 76 -2.74 5.66 -23.66
N VAL A 77 -1.50 5.27 -23.37
CA VAL A 77 -0.53 4.78 -24.36
C VAL A 77 -0.30 3.29 -24.14
N THR A 78 -0.89 2.46 -25.00
CA THR A 78 -0.75 0.99 -24.90
C THR A 78 0.64 0.51 -25.32
N GLY A 79 1.22 -0.43 -24.58
CA GLY A 79 2.44 -1.13 -24.98
C GLY A 79 2.14 -2.43 -25.73
N GLY A 80 3.12 -2.91 -26.52
CA GLY A 80 3.21 -4.27 -27.09
C GLY A 80 1.88 -5.01 -27.35
N ASP A 81 1.77 -6.21 -26.77
CA ASP A 81 0.51 -6.96 -26.72
C ASP A 81 -0.48 -6.21 -25.82
N ARG A 82 -1.54 -5.68 -26.44
CA ARG A 82 -2.47 -4.72 -25.83
C ARG A 82 -3.21 -5.25 -24.60
N ARG A 83 -3.28 -6.56 -24.41
CA ARG A 83 -3.96 -7.15 -23.26
C ARG A 83 -3.10 -8.22 -22.60
N GLY A 84 -2.98 -8.15 -21.28
CA GLY A 84 -2.32 -9.18 -20.49
C GLY A 84 -3.12 -10.50 -20.48
N SER A 85 -2.56 -11.53 -19.84
CA SER A 85 -3.16 -12.87 -19.70
C SER A 85 -4.56 -12.85 -19.07
N TYR A 86 -4.86 -11.85 -18.26
CA TYR A 86 -6.16 -11.64 -17.59
C TYR A 86 -7.13 -10.76 -18.38
N GLY A 87 -6.78 -10.37 -19.60
CA GLY A 87 -7.62 -9.53 -20.44
C GLY A 87 -7.58 -8.03 -20.12
N ARG A 88 -6.79 -7.58 -19.14
CA ARG A 88 -6.60 -6.15 -18.81
C ARG A 88 -5.79 -5.42 -19.89
N LEU A 89 -6.14 -4.18 -20.19
CA LEU A 89 -5.36 -3.32 -21.10
C LEU A 89 -4.03 -2.95 -20.44
N LEU A 90 -2.91 -3.18 -21.12
CA LEU A 90 -1.58 -2.79 -20.62
C LEU A 90 -1.18 -1.42 -21.19
N ALA A 91 -1.02 -0.43 -20.33
CA ALA A 91 -0.75 0.94 -20.78
C ALA A 91 0.12 1.77 -19.83
N VAL A 92 0.76 2.77 -20.42
CA VAL A 92 1.33 3.93 -19.72
C VAL A 92 0.28 5.03 -19.71
N LEU A 93 0.00 5.59 -18.54
CA LEU A 93 -0.89 6.74 -18.41
C LEU A 93 -0.08 8.03 -18.39
N TYR A 94 -0.59 9.03 -19.10
CA TYR A 94 -0.06 10.39 -19.02
C TYR A 94 -1.12 11.36 -18.52
N VAL A 95 -0.76 12.13 -17.50
CA VAL A 95 -1.56 13.22 -16.92
C VAL A 95 -0.82 14.51 -17.22
N ASP A 96 -1.45 15.48 -17.89
CA ASP A 96 -0.83 16.74 -18.32
C ASP A 96 0.51 16.59 -19.10
N GLY A 97 0.70 15.43 -19.75
CA GLY A 97 1.90 15.10 -20.51
C GLY A 97 3.03 14.46 -19.70
N GLU A 98 2.84 14.25 -18.40
CA GLU A 98 3.76 13.57 -17.50
C GLU A 98 3.43 12.07 -17.40
N ASP A 99 4.45 11.22 -17.36
CA ASP A 99 4.28 9.76 -17.24
C ASP A 99 3.95 9.39 -15.78
N PHE A 100 2.69 9.02 -15.54
CA PHE A 100 2.24 8.65 -14.20
C PHE A 100 2.91 7.35 -13.69
N ASN A 101 3.14 6.38 -14.57
CA ASN A 101 3.77 5.13 -14.19
C ASN A 101 5.23 5.37 -13.74
N GLU A 102 5.99 6.22 -14.46
CA GLU A 102 7.35 6.59 -14.05
C GLU A 102 7.37 7.36 -12.73
N ARG A 103 6.35 8.21 -12.49
CA ARG A 103 6.19 8.92 -11.21
C ARG A 103 5.98 7.98 -10.04
N LEU A 104 5.19 6.90 -10.19
CA LEU A 104 5.05 5.88 -9.14
C LEU A 104 6.40 5.30 -8.70
N LEU A 105 7.31 5.04 -9.65
CA LEU A 105 8.65 4.54 -9.33
C LEU A 105 9.53 5.63 -8.70
N THR A 106 9.46 6.85 -9.23
CA THR A 106 10.28 7.98 -8.77
C THR A 106 9.98 8.35 -7.33
N GLU A 107 8.70 8.34 -6.95
CA GLU A 107 8.23 8.67 -5.60
C GLU A 107 8.24 7.46 -4.66
N GLY A 108 8.51 6.25 -5.17
CA GLY A 108 8.63 5.03 -4.36
C GLY A 108 7.30 4.39 -3.97
N TYR A 109 6.24 4.58 -4.75
CA TYR A 109 4.94 3.91 -4.56
C TYR A 109 4.88 2.52 -5.21
N ALA A 110 5.78 2.25 -6.17
CA ALA A 110 5.79 1.01 -6.93
C ALA A 110 7.22 0.50 -7.12
N ARG A 111 7.33 -0.79 -7.42
CA ARG A 111 8.53 -1.41 -7.98
C ARG A 111 8.42 -1.55 -9.50
N LEU A 112 9.56 -1.73 -10.16
CA LEU A 112 9.60 -2.08 -11.57
C LEU A 112 9.04 -3.50 -11.77
N TYR A 113 7.98 -3.63 -12.56
CA TYR A 113 7.55 -4.93 -13.04
C TYR A 113 8.41 -5.33 -14.25
N ASP A 114 9.28 -6.33 -14.08
CA ASP A 114 10.30 -6.70 -15.08
C ASP A 114 9.66 -7.35 -16.32
N THR A 115 9.27 -6.50 -17.26
CA THR A 115 8.76 -6.84 -18.58
C THR A 115 9.49 -6.03 -19.65
N GLU A 116 9.58 -6.56 -20.86
CA GLU A 116 10.23 -5.86 -21.97
C GLU A 116 9.28 -4.82 -22.59
N PHE A 117 9.62 -3.54 -22.46
CA PHE A 117 8.90 -2.43 -23.09
C PHE A 117 9.81 -1.22 -23.31
N ALA A 118 9.38 -0.27 -24.14
CA ALA A 118 10.21 0.83 -24.63
C ALA A 118 10.81 1.74 -23.55
N LYS A 119 10.20 1.80 -22.35
CA LYS A 119 10.64 2.68 -21.25
C LYS A 119 11.30 1.94 -20.09
N ARG A 120 11.55 0.64 -20.23
CA ARG A 120 12.08 -0.23 -19.16
C ARG A 120 13.37 0.32 -18.53
N ASP A 121 14.31 0.80 -19.34
CA ASP A 121 15.58 1.36 -18.83
C ASP A 121 15.39 2.65 -18.04
N ALA A 122 14.45 3.51 -18.44
CA ALA A 122 14.12 4.73 -17.71
C ALA A 122 13.47 4.41 -16.36
N TYR A 123 12.54 3.44 -16.35
CA TYR A 123 11.86 3.01 -15.14
C TYR A 123 12.81 2.32 -14.16
N ALA A 124 13.72 1.48 -14.65
CA ALA A 124 14.75 0.87 -13.83
C ALA A 124 15.69 1.93 -13.20
N ALA A 125 15.99 3.01 -13.91
CA ALA A 125 16.77 4.12 -13.35
C ALA A 125 15.99 4.91 -12.29
N ALA A 126 14.70 5.15 -12.52
CA ALA A 126 13.82 5.84 -11.56
C ALA A 126 13.68 5.05 -10.25
N GLU A 127 13.45 3.73 -10.34
CA GLU A 127 13.39 2.85 -9.17
C GLU A 127 14.74 2.82 -8.43
N ALA A 128 15.86 2.66 -9.15
CA ALA A 128 17.18 2.62 -8.52
C ALA A 128 17.49 3.91 -7.75
N ASP A 129 17.11 5.07 -8.29
CA ASP A 129 17.25 6.37 -7.63
C ASP A 129 16.33 6.49 -6.41
N ALA A 130 15.05 6.08 -6.51
CA ALA A 130 14.13 6.04 -5.37
C ALA A 130 14.65 5.16 -4.23
N ARG A 131 15.24 4.02 -4.58
CA ARG A 131 15.88 3.10 -3.62
C ARG A 131 17.11 3.70 -2.95
N GLU A 132 17.99 4.35 -3.71
CA GLU A 132 19.17 5.01 -3.15
C GLU A 132 18.81 6.13 -2.17
N ARG A 133 17.70 6.82 -2.45
CA ARG A 133 17.18 7.92 -1.61
C ARG A 133 16.36 7.45 -0.42
N GLY A 134 15.96 6.18 -0.36
CA GLY A 134 14.98 5.69 0.61
C GLY A 134 13.65 6.43 0.46
N ALA A 135 13.14 6.57 -0.77
CA ALA A 135 11.84 7.17 -1.01
C ALA A 135 10.73 6.13 -0.94
N GLY A 136 9.58 6.54 -0.41
CA GLY A 136 8.41 5.70 -0.39
C GLY A 136 8.62 4.38 0.35
N LEU A 137 8.16 3.30 -0.28
CA LEU A 137 8.31 1.92 0.20
C LEU A 137 9.77 1.47 0.38
N TRP A 138 10.74 2.22 -0.15
CA TRP A 138 12.16 1.91 0.03
C TRP A 138 12.72 2.42 1.35
N ALA A 139 11.95 3.17 2.13
CA ALA A 139 12.29 3.69 3.46
C ALA A 139 11.99 2.69 4.59
N PHE A 140 12.26 1.40 4.39
CA PHE A 140 11.97 0.38 5.39
C PHE A 140 12.96 0.45 6.57
N ASP A 141 12.42 0.62 7.77
CA ASP A 141 13.13 0.40 9.04
C ASP A 141 12.29 -0.52 9.93
N GLU A 142 12.91 -1.60 10.41
CA GLU A 142 12.24 -2.58 11.29
C GLU A 142 11.79 -1.93 12.61
N SER A 143 12.49 -0.89 13.06
CA SER A 143 12.17 -0.21 14.32
C SER A 143 10.92 0.67 14.28
N ASP A 144 10.36 0.92 13.09
CA ASP A 144 9.07 1.60 12.93
C ASP A 144 7.87 0.68 13.23
N TYR A 145 8.11 -0.63 13.43
CA TYR A 145 7.07 -1.63 13.65
C TYR A 145 7.21 -2.25 15.04
N PRO A 146 6.56 -1.68 16.09
CA PRO A 146 6.63 -2.21 17.44
C PRO A 146 6.02 -3.60 17.51
N THR A 147 6.75 -4.55 18.11
CA THR A 147 6.34 -5.95 18.22
C THR A 147 5.69 -6.27 19.56
N GLU A 148 5.97 -5.43 20.57
CA GLU A 148 5.46 -5.60 21.92
C GLU A 148 4.57 -4.40 22.31
N ALA A 149 3.50 -4.66 23.05
CA ALA A 149 2.63 -3.61 23.59
C ALA A 149 3.37 -2.54 24.40
N SER A 150 4.48 -2.94 25.05
CA SER A 150 5.32 -2.05 25.83
C SER A 150 6.10 -1.01 25.01
N GLU A 151 6.18 -1.19 23.70
CA GLU A 151 6.86 -0.30 22.76
C GLU A 151 5.91 0.75 22.16
N VAL A 152 4.59 0.58 22.34
CA VAL A 152 3.55 1.46 21.79
C VAL A 152 3.27 2.64 22.72
N ASP A 153 3.56 3.86 22.29
CA ASP A 153 3.23 5.09 23.02
C ASP A 153 1.72 5.41 22.94
N ASP A 154 1.22 6.22 23.87
CA ASP A 154 -0.16 6.74 23.81
C ASP A 154 -0.45 7.52 22.51
N GLY A 155 0.57 8.18 21.96
CA GLY A 155 0.45 8.98 20.74
C GLY A 155 0.37 8.14 19.45
N ASP A 156 0.79 6.89 19.50
CA ASP A 156 0.87 6.00 18.34
C ASP A 156 -0.40 5.13 18.19
N LEU A 157 -1.27 5.12 19.20
CA LEU A 157 -2.56 4.44 19.09
C LEU A 157 -3.53 5.18 18.16
N PRO A 158 -4.36 4.45 17.41
CA PRO A 158 -5.47 5.04 16.67
C PRO A 158 -6.39 5.82 17.62
N PRO A 159 -7.01 6.92 17.18
CA PRO A 159 -7.97 7.64 18.00
C PRO A 159 -9.19 6.74 18.27
N LEU A 160 -9.74 6.84 19.49
CA LEU A 160 -10.94 6.10 19.85
C LEU A 160 -12.09 6.42 18.86
N PRO A 161 -12.75 5.40 18.28
CA PRO A 161 -13.87 5.60 17.36
C PRO A 161 -15.02 6.42 17.97
N ASP A 162 -15.88 6.97 17.09
CA ASP A 162 -16.98 7.87 17.49
C ASP A 162 -18.05 7.18 18.37
N ASP A 163 -18.19 5.86 18.27
CA ASP A 163 -19.06 5.05 19.13
C ASP A 163 -18.43 4.72 20.49
N GLY A 164 -17.15 5.05 20.67
CA GLY A 164 -16.41 4.86 21.90
C GLY A 164 -15.95 3.44 22.14
N ASP A 165 -15.96 2.59 21.11
CA ASP A 165 -15.57 1.19 21.20
C ASP A 165 -14.45 0.88 20.21
N TYR A 166 -13.37 0.24 20.67
CA TYR A 166 -12.37 -0.29 19.77
C TYR A 166 -12.79 -1.68 19.32
N ASP A 167 -12.75 -1.91 18.02
CA ASP A 167 -12.81 -3.22 17.40
C ASP A 167 -11.41 -3.64 16.92
N CYS A 168 -11.20 -4.93 16.70
CA CYS A 168 -9.94 -5.42 16.12
C CYS A 168 -9.64 -4.84 14.73
N GLY A 169 -10.63 -4.27 14.03
CA GLY A 169 -10.41 -3.58 12.76
C GLY A 169 -9.82 -2.18 12.88
N ASP A 170 -9.77 -1.62 14.09
CA ASP A 170 -9.26 -0.26 14.33
C ASP A 170 -7.75 -0.22 14.54
N PHE A 171 -7.11 -1.38 14.74
CA PHE A 171 -5.69 -1.50 15.02
C PHE A 171 -4.89 -1.97 13.82
N ASP A 172 -3.68 -1.46 13.77
CA ASP A 172 -2.68 -1.72 12.76
C ASP A 172 -1.82 -2.90 13.13
N THR A 173 -1.71 -3.20 14.41
CA THR A 173 -0.89 -4.31 14.89
C THR A 173 -1.54 -4.93 16.10
N ARG A 174 -1.19 -6.19 16.35
CA ARG A 174 -1.59 -6.85 17.59
C ARG A 174 -0.94 -6.17 18.81
N ALA A 175 0.24 -5.56 18.64
CA ALA A 175 0.91 -4.78 19.68
C ALA A 175 0.07 -3.58 20.14
N GLU A 176 -0.60 -2.85 19.23
CA GLU A 176 -1.49 -1.75 19.59
C GLU A 176 -2.76 -2.23 20.32
N ALA A 177 -3.38 -3.30 19.81
CA ALA A 177 -4.55 -3.90 20.46
C ALA A 177 -4.21 -4.36 21.89
N ASN A 178 -3.04 -5.01 22.05
CA ASN A 178 -2.52 -5.42 23.36
C ASN A 178 -2.19 -4.20 24.24
N ALA A 179 -1.66 -3.11 23.68
CA ALA A 179 -1.42 -1.89 24.44
C ALA A 179 -2.72 -1.28 24.98
N VAL A 180 -3.83 -1.34 24.23
CA VAL A 180 -5.17 -0.94 24.72
C VAL A 180 -5.67 -1.87 25.82
N LEU A 181 -5.54 -3.20 25.63
CA LEU A 181 -5.92 -4.21 26.62
C LEU A 181 -5.14 -4.05 27.94
N ASP A 182 -3.83 -3.86 27.88
CA ASP A 182 -2.95 -3.65 29.04
C ASP A 182 -3.36 -2.42 29.87
N ARG A 183 -3.87 -1.37 29.21
CA ARG A 183 -4.34 -0.15 29.85
C ARG A 183 -5.75 -0.30 30.44
N SER A 184 -6.56 -1.19 29.87
CA SER A 184 -7.92 -1.48 30.33
C SER A 184 -8.16 -2.99 30.48
N PRO A 185 -7.60 -3.64 31.51
CA PRO A 185 -7.65 -5.11 31.67
C PRO A 185 -9.05 -5.68 31.96
N ASP A 186 -10.04 -4.81 32.20
CA ASP A 186 -11.45 -5.20 32.29
C ASP A 186 -12.07 -5.49 30.90
N ASP A 187 -11.27 -5.33 29.83
CA ASP A 187 -11.59 -5.52 28.43
C ASP A 187 -12.95 -4.94 28.00
N PRO A 188 -13.16 -3.61 28.19
CA PRO A 188 -14.42 -2.96 27.85
C PRO A 188 -14.74 -3.02 26.35
N HIS A 189 -13.72 -3.24 25.53
CA HIS A 189 -13.75 -3.29 24.07
C HIS A 189 -13.87 -4.72 23.53
N ASN A 190 -13.87 -5.73 24.42
CA ASN A 190 -13.95 -7.14 24.04
C ASN A 190 -12.88 -7.52 22.99
N LEU A 191 -11.67 -6.98 23.15
CA LEU A 191 -10.52 -7.27 22.29
C LEU A 191 -9.93 -8.65 22.61
N ASP A 192 -10.03 -9.11 23.86
CA ASP A 192 -9.59 -10.43 24.34
C ASP A 192 -10.83 -11.26 24.73
N ALA A 193 -11.56 -11.69 23.70
CA ALA A 193 -12.87 -12.33 23.87
C ALA A 193 -12.80 -13.72 24.57
N ASP A 194 -11.66 -14.41 24.51
CA ASP A 194 -11.48 -15.70 25.17
C ASP A 194 -10.72 -15.61 26.52
N GLY A 195 -10.16 -14.44 26.83
CA GLY A 195 -9.64 -14.06 28.13
C GLY A 195 -8.26 -14.67 28.40
N ASP A 196 -7.47 -14.88 27.36
CA ASP A 196 -6.15 -15.50 27.45
C ASP A 196 -5.01 -14.49 27.64
N GLY A 197 -5.32 -13.19 27.55
CA GLY A 197 -4.41 -12.06 27.69
C GLY A 197 -3.89 -11.52 26.36
N GLU A 198 -4.31 -12.06 25.22
CA GLU A 198 -3.89 -11.63 23.89
C GLU A 198 -5.07 -10.98 23.15
N ALA A 199 -5.00 -9.67 22.98
CA ALA A 199 -5.98 -8.92 22.22
C ALA A 199 -5.95 -9.32 20.74
N CYS A 200 -7.13 -9.46 20.15
CA CYS A 200 -7.34 -9.51 18.71
C CYS A 200 -6.43 -10.51 17.98
N GLU A 201 -6.39 -11.76 18.46
CA GLU A 201 -5.66 -12.86 17.80
C GLU A 201 -6.08 -13.13 16.33
N SER A 202 -7.19 -12.52 15.91
CA SER A 202 -7.65 -12.52 14.51
C SER A 202 -6.92 -11.51 13.62
N ILE A 203 -6.29 -10.48 14.20
CA ILE A 203 -5.33 -9.63 13.51
C ILE A 203 -4.08 -10.50 13.32
N PRO A 204 -3.63 -10.75 12.08
CA PRO A 204 -2.28 -11.26 11.88
C PRO A 204 -1.34 -10.33 12.64
N GLU A 205 -0.28 -10.82 13.30
CA GLU A 205 0.47 -10.06 14.32
C GLU A 205 0.79 -8.59 13.94
N PHE A 206 0.84 -8.28 12.64
CA PHE A 206 0.97 -6.95 12.06
C PHE A 206 0.03 -6.76 10.85
N GLY A 207 -0.71 -5.64 10.80
CA GLY A 207 -1.73 -5.31 9.80
C GLY A 207 -2.06 -3.81 9.74
N VAL A 208 -1.16 -2.99 9.20
CA VAL A 208 -1.19 -1.51 9.23
C VAL A 208 -2.40 -0.84 8.55
N THR A 209 -2.88 0.28 9.12
CA THR A 209 -3.74 1.32 8.55
C THR A 209 -2.90 2.58 8.28
N PRO A 210 -3.31 3.46 7.35
CA PRO A 210 -2.41 4.46 6.74
C PRO A 210 -1.83 5.56 7.66
N ALA A 211 -2.23 5.62 8.94
CA ALA A 211 -1.96 6.80 9.77
C ALA A 211 -0.52 6.89 10.34
N ALA A 212 0.22 5.78 10.36
CA ALA A 212 1.52 5.70 11.05
C ALA A 212 2.75 5.86 10.12
N LEU A 213 2.59 5.95 8.80
CA LEU A 213 3.75 6.13 7.92
C LEU A 213 4.27 7.57 7.94
N PRO A 214 5.59 7.79 7.90
CA PRO A 214 6.15 9.13 7.73
C PRO A 214 5.69 9.70 6.40
N VAL A 215 4.73 10.63 6.46
CA VAL A 215 4.30 11.44 5.32
C VAL A 215 5.54 12.13 4.76
N SER A 216 5.90 11.78 3.52
CA SER A 216 7.00 12.45 2.82
C SER A 216 6.67 13.95 2.68
N PRO A 217 7.63 14.86 2.95
CA PRO A 217 7.42 16.31 2.91
C PRO A 217 7.27 16.89 1.50
#